data_AF-A0A4R4PS61-F1
#
_entry.id   AF-A0A4R4PS61-F1
#
_cell.length_a   1.000
_cell.length_b   1.000
_cell.length_c   1.000
_cell.angle_alpha   90.00
_cell.angle_beta   90.00
_cell.angle_gamma   90.00
#
_symmetry.space_group_name_H-M   'P 1'
#
loop_
_entity.id
_entity.type
_entity.pdbx_description
1 polymer ?
#
loop_
_entity_poly.entity_id
_entity_poly.type
_entity_poly.pdbx_seq_one_letter_code
_entity_poly.pdbx_strand_id
1 'polypeptide(L)' 'MDERVEGNLAGWDLRAEAHTSGTSLYDVDGFRAGGSSLRPFEVEALGDVRGRRLLHLMCHFGLDTLSWARLGLR' A
#
# COMPACT_ATOMS: atom_id res chain seq x y z
N MET A 1 -4.85 -26.88 0.26
CA MET A 1 -3.61 -26.10 0.04
C MET A 1 -2.66 -26.46 1.19
N ASP A 2 -1.39 -26.08 1.19
CA ASP A 2 -0.51 -26.39 2.33
C ASP A 2 -1.00 -25.62 3.58
N GLU A 3 -1.03 -26.26 4.76
CA GLU A 3 -1.57 -25.70 6.01
C GLU A 3 -0.94 -24.34 6.36
N ARG A 4 0.36 -24.17 6.10
CA ARG A 4 1.06 -22.90 6.33
C ARG A 4 0.56 -21.80 5.41
N VAL A 5 0.24 -22.17 4.17
CA VAL A 5 -0.27 -21.22 3.18
C VAL A 5 -1.71 -20.82 3.50
N GLU A 6 -2.53 -21.77 3.95
CA GLU A 6 -3.91 -21.50 4.41
C GLU A 6 -3.91 -20.61 5.67
N GLY A 7 -3.08 -20.92 6.66
CA GLY A 7 -2.93 -20.10 7.86
C GLY A 7 -2.40 -18.69 7.56
N ASN A 8 -1.45 -18.57 6.63
CA ASN A 8 -0.96 -17.27 6.18
C ASN A 8 -2.06 -16.46 5.47
N LEU A 9 -2.82 -17.09 4.57
CA LEU A 9 -3.92 -16.43 3.87
C LEU A 9 -4.97 -15.90 4.86
N ALA A 10 -5.43 -16.74 5.79
CA ALA A 10 -6.38 -16.33 6.82
C ALA A 10 -5.85 -15.17 7.68
N GLY A 11 -4.56 -15.19 8.03
CA GLY A 11 -3.94 -14.09 8.76
C GLY A 11 -3.87 -12.78 7.97
N TRP A 12 -3.69 -12.85 6.65
CA TRP A 12 -3.70 -11.67 5.78
C TRP A 12 -5.11 -11.11 5.59
N ASP A 13 -6.11 -11.98 5.42
CA ASP A 13 -7.51 -11.57 5.31
C ASP A 13 -7.99 -10.81 6.56
N LEU A 14 -7.67 -11.33 7.75
CA LEU A 14 -7.98 -10.66 9.03
C LEU A 14 -7.33 -9.28 9.15
N ARG A 15 -6.08 -9.13 8.70
CA ARG A 15 -5.39 -7.84 8.72
C ARG A 15 -6.02 -6.87 7.73
N ALA A 16 -6.32 -7.31 6.51
CA ALA A 16 -6.93 -6.47 5.50
C ALA A 16 -8.27 -5.88 5.97
N GLU A 17 -9.11 -6.68 6.61
CA GLU A 17 -10.36 -6.21 7.23
C GLU A 17 -10.07 -5.16 8.31
N ALA A 18 -9.27 -5.51 9.32
CA ALA A 18 -8.99 -4.61 10.44
C ALA A 18 -8.37 -3.27 10.00
N HIS A 19 -7.45 -3.30 9.03
CA HIS A 19 -6.71 -2.10 8.60
C HIS A 19 -7.58 -1.17 7.74
N THR A 20 -8.63 -1.69 7.11
CA THR A 20 -9.57 -0.88 6.31
C THR A 20 -10.81 -0.45 7.10
N SER A 21 -11.15 -1.12 8.20
CA SER A 21 -12.37 -0.89 8.98
C SER A 21 -12.21 0.11 10.14
N GLY A 22 -11.12 0.87 10.21
CA GLY A 22 -11.01 2.01 11.13
C GLY A 22 -9.93 1.95 12.21
N THR A 23 -8.86 1.16 12.03
CA THR A 23 -7.65 1.36 12.86
C THR A 23 -7.03 2.73 12.59
N SER A 24 -6.64 3.47 13.61
CA SER A 24 -5.92 4.76 13.47
C SER A 24 -4.52 4.63 12.86
N LEU A 25 -4.05 3.40 12.63
CA LEU A 25 -2.76 3.10 11.99
C LEU A 25 -2.73 3.51 10.52
N TYR A 26 -3.88 3.50 9.82
CA TYR A 26 -3.97 3.83 8.40
C TYR A 26 -5.07 4.87 8.16
N ASP A 27 -4.67 6.02 7.63
CA ASP A 27 -5.60 7.08 7.23
C ASP A 27 -6.24 6.77 5.87
N VAL A 28 -7.14 5.78 5.85
CA VAL A 28 -7.83 5.32 4.64
C VAL A 28 -8.73 6.41 4.07
N ASP A 29 -9.40 7.17 4.93
CA ASP A 29 -10.29 8.25 4.50
C ASP A 29 -9.51 9.44 3.94
N GLY A 30 -8.41 9.85 4.58
CA GLY A 30 -7.50 10.86 4.04
C GLY A 30 -6.85 10.42 2.73
N PHE A 31 -6.47 9.14 2.60
CA PHE A 31 -6.00 8.59 1.34
C PHE A 31 -7.07 8.64 0.23
N ARG A 32 -8.33 8.29 0.55
CA ARG A 32 -9.48 8.40 -0.37
C ARG A 32 -9.76 9.85 -0.77
N ALA A 33 -9.55 10.80 0.13
CA ALA A 33 -9.64 12.23 -0.13
C ALA A 33 -8.47 12.80 -0.98
N GLY A 34 -7.52 11.95 -1.40
CA GLY A 34 -6.39 12.34 -2.26
C GLY A 34 -5.05 12.43 -1.54
N GLY A 35 -5.00 12.18 -0.23
CA GLY A 35 -3.77 12.11 0.56
C GLY A 35 -2.84 10.97 0.12
N SER A 36 -1.58 11.04 0.50
CA SER A 36 -0.58 10.01 0.18
C SER A 36 -0.10 9.29 1.43
N SER A 37 0.13 7.98 1.36
CA SER A 37 0.77 7.21 2.42
C SER A 37 2.30 7.28 2.39
N LEU A 38 2.90 7.71 1.27
CA LEU A 38 4.35 7.82 1.12
C LEU A 38 4.93 8.87 2.06
N ARG A 39 6.01 8.50 2.74
CA ARG A 39 6.78 9.40 3.58
C ARG A 39 7.78 10.21 2.73
N PRO A 40 8.18 11.41 3.17
CA PRO A 40 9.06 12.28 2.36
C PRO A 40 10.35 11.63 1.87
N PHE A 41 11.03 10.84 2.71
CA PHE A 41 12.28 10.19 2.31
C PHE A 41 12.08 9.08 1.27
N GLU A 42 10.87 8.50 1.16
CA GLU A 42 10.57 7.50 0.12
C GLU A 42 10.50 8.17 -1.25
N VAL A 43 9.85 9.35 -1.30
CA VAL A 43 9.81 10.22 -2.49
C VAL A 43 11.21 10.69 -2.86
N GLU A 44 12.00 11.10 -1.87
CA GLU A 44 13.39 11.54 -2.09
C GLU A 44 14.27 10.40 -2.65
N ALA A 45 14.13 9.19 -2.12
CA ALA A 45 14.96 8.04 -2.52
C ALA A 45 14.77 7.64 -4.00
N LEU A 46 13.55 7.76 -4.54
CA LEU A 46 13.27 7.41 -5.94
C LEU A 46 13.30 8.61 -6.89
N GLY A 47 13.11 9.83 -6.39
CA GLY A 47 13.08 11.06 -7.18
C GLY A 47 11.91 11.10 -8.17
N ASP A 48 12.16 11.63 -9.37
CA ASP A 48 11.12 11.71 -10.42
C ASP A 48 10.85 10.35 -11.07
N VAL A 49 9.65 9.83 -10.79
CA VAL A 49 9.19 8.52 -11.22
C VAL A 49 8.21 8.55 -12.40
N ARG A 50 7.89 9.73 -12.95
CA ARG A 50 6.90 9.88 -14.02
C ARG A 50 7.24 9.04 -15.25
N GLY A 51 6.27 8.23 -15.70
CA GLY A 51 6.41 7.35 -16.86
C GLY A 51 7.29 6.11 -16.65
N ARG A 52 7.87 5.94 -15.46
CA ARG A 52 8.65 4.74 -15.12
C ARG A 52 7.73 3.58 -14.75
N ARG A 53 8.28 2.36 -14.81
CA ARG A 53 7.59 1.14 -14.37
C ARG A 53 8.21 0.64 -13.08
N LEU A 54 7.38 0.29 -12.10
CA LEU A 54 7.81 -0.20 -10.79
C LEU A 54 7.16 -1.55 -10.46
N LEU A 55 7.95 -2.48 -9.93
CA LEU A 55 7.44 -3.67 -9.25
C LEU A 55 7.48 -3.41 -7.74
N HIS A 56 6.30 -3.24 -7.12
CA HIS A 56 6.19 -3.04 -5.68
C HIS A 56 5.76 -4.35 -5.00
N LEU A 57 6.72 -5.08 -4.43
CA LEU A 57 6.49 -6.36 -3.75
C LEU A 57 5.97 -6.13 -2.32
N MET A 58 5.16 -7.08 -1.83
CA MET A 58 4.54 -7.00 -0.49
C MET A 58 3.78 -5.68 -0.27
N CYS A 59 3.01 -5.25 -1.27
CA CYS A 59 2.32 -3.95 -1.27
C CYS A 59 1.18 -3.81 -0.24
N HIS A 60 0.97 -4.80 0.63
CA HIS A 60 -0.08 -4.80 1.63
C HIS A 60 -1.46 -4.66 0.95
N PHE A 61 -2.30 -3.69 1.34
CA PHE A 61 -3.53 -3.31 0.61
C PHE A 61 -3.35 -2.11 -0.34
N GLY A 62 -2.11 -1.81 -0.72
CA GLY A 62 -1.79 -1.05 -1.93
C GLY A 62 -1.71 0.47 -1.80
N LEU A 63 -1.84 1.07 -0.59
CA LEU A 63 -1.81 2.53 -0.45
C LEU A 63 -0.55 3.16 -1.04
N ASP A 64 0.63 2.63 -0.71
CA ASP A 64 1.90 3.17 -1.22
C ASP A 64 2.03 2.99 -2.73
N THR A 65 1.62 1.83 -3.27
CA THR A 65 1.61 1.60 -4.72
C THR A 65 0.72 2.62 -5.44
N LEU A 66 -0.47 2.88 -4.90
CA LEU A 66 -1.41 3.81 -5.49
C LEU A 66 -0.97 5.27 -5.31
N SER A 67 -0.33 5.61 -4.20
CA SER A 67 0.35 6.90 -4.02
C SER A 67 1.44 7.11 -5.07
N TRP A 68 2.25 6.09 -5.31
CA TRP A 68 3.26 6.10 -6.36
C TRP A 68 2.65 6.28 -7.76
N ALA A 69 1.53 5.62 -8.05
CA ALA A 69 0.78 5.81 -9.29
C ALA A 69 0.24 7.26 -9.43
N ARG A 70 -0.20 7.90 -8.33
CA ARG A 70 -0.60 9.32 -8.33
C ARG A 70 0.56 10.27 -8.66
N LEU A 71 1.80 9.87 -8.38
CA LEU A 71 3.01 10.60 -8.80
C LEU A 71 3.44 10.30 -10.25
N GLY A 72 2.67 9.49 -10.98
CA GLY A 72 2.87 9.24 -12.41
C GLY A 72 3.67 7.98 -12.75
N LEU A 73 3.85 7.05 -11.81
CA LEU A 73 4.31 5.70 -12.12
C LEU A 73 3.30 4.95 -13.01
N ARG A 74 3.80 4.07 -13.88
CA ARG A 74 3.01 3.28 -14.84
C ARG A 74 3.14 1.78 -14.60
#